data_AF-A0A924W580-F1
#
_entry.id   AF-A0A924W580-F1
#
_cell.length_a   1.000
_cell.length_b   1.000
_cell.length_c   1.000
_cell.angle_alpha   90.00
_cell.angle_beta   90.00
_cell.angle_gamma   90.00
#
_symmetry.space_group_name_H-M   'P 1'
#
loop_
_entity.id
_entity.type
_entity.pdbx_description
1 polymer ?
#
loop_
_entity_poly.entity_id
_entity_poly.type
_entity_poly.pdbx_seq_one_letter_code
_entity_poly.pdbx_strand_id
1 'polypeptide(L)' 'MEPVRDVPNGSEEGDQPRRPPASLFRVPEASKELAVSVRSVWRLVSSGTLDKVRIGRSVRITRESINRFIQQGGEK' A
#
# COMPACT_ATOMS: atom_id res chain seq x y z
N MET A 1 -30.00 29.62 36.41
CA MET A 1 -29.45 29.79 35.05
C MET A 1 -28.14 29.00 35.02
N GLU A 2 -28.21 27.73 34.63
CA GLU A 2 -27.04 26.91 34.26
C GLU A 2 -26.65 27.22 32.79
N PRO A 3 -25.54 26.68 32.24
CA PRO A 3 -24.14 26.75 32.69
C PRO A 3 -23.23 27.14 31.48
N VAL A 4 -21.94 27.42 31.68
CA VAL A 4 -20.96 27.28 30.58
C VAL A 4 -19.81 26.41 31.04
N ARG A 5 -19.81 25.18 30.52
CA ARG A 5 -18.69 24.27 30.52
C ARG A 5 -17.75 24.72 29.41
N ASP A 6 -16.55 25.17 29.75
CA ASP A 6 -15.45 25.18 28.81
C ASP A 6 -14.55 23.98 29.10
N VAL A 7 -14.93 22.85 28.51
CA VAL A 7 -14.01 21.75 28.24
C VAL A 7 -13.54 21.95 26.80
N PRO A 8 -12.31 22.42 26.54
CA PRO A 8 -11.70 22.18 25.25
C PRO A 8 -11.27 20.71 25.19
N ASN A 9 -12.17 19.92 24.60
CA ASN A 9 -11.97 18.57 24.09
C ASN A 9 -11.25 18.63 22.74
N GLY A 10 -10.25 17.76 22.53
CA GLY A 10 -9.71 17.39 21.22
C GLY A 10 -8.98 18.51 20.47
N SER A 11 -7.77 18.32 19.95
CA SER A 11 -7.51 17.31 18.93
C SER A 11 -5.99 17.31 18.68
N GLU A 12 -5.23 16.43 19.34
CA GLU A 12 -3.85 16.12 18.95
C GLU A 12 -3.81 14.95 17.93
N GLU A 13 -4.91 14.70 17.23
CA GLU A 13 -4.92 13.83 16.06
C GLU A 13 -4.63 14.69 14.82
N GLY A 14 -3.41 14.65 14.30
CA GLY A 14 -3.16 15.40 13.07
C GLY A 14 -1.78 15.38 12.45
N ASP A 15 -0.72 14.87 13.08
CA ASP A 15 0.52 14.57 12.36
C ASP A 15 0.54 13.09 11.98
N GLN A 16 -0.42 12.67 11.15
CA GLN A 16 -0.21 11.45 10.40
C GLN A 16 1.03 11.70 9.54
N PRO A 17 2.16 11.00 9.76
CA PRO A 17 3.35 11.24 8.97
C PRO A 17 2.93 11.08 7.52
N ARG A 18 3.15 12.15 6.73
CA ARG A 18 2.94 12.15 5.28
C ARG A 18 3.56 10.85 4.79
N ARG A 19 2.72 9.85 4.44
CA ARG A 19 3.20 8.51 4.13
C ARG A 19 4.36 8.70 3.16
N PRO A 20 5.58 8.26 3.49
CA PRO A 20 6.70 8.40 2.58
C PRO A 20 6.25 7.82 1.23
N PRO A 21 6.64 8.44 0.10
CA PRO A 21 6.11 8.08 -1.21
C PRO A 21 6.11 6.57 -1.34
N ALA A 22 4.91 5.98 -1.46
CA ALA A 22 4.71 4.55 -1.53
C ALA A 22 5.78 3.98 -2.45
N SER A 23 6.71 3.19 -1.92
CA SER A 23 7.85 2.75 -2.72
C SER A 23 7.30 1.89 -3.86
N LEU A 24 7.32 2.42 -5.07
CA LEU A 24 6.72 1.80 -6.24
C LEU A 24 7.74 0.87 -6.89
N PHE A 25 7.40 -0.42 -6.96
CA PHE A 25 8.21 -1.43 -7.61
C PHE A 25 7.87 -1.53 -9.10
N ARG A 26 8.87 -1.66 -9.96
CA ARG A 26 8.69 -2.19 -11.31
C ARG A 26 8.39 -3.69 -11.22
N VAL A 27 7.74 -4.23 -12.25
CA VAL A 27 7.43 -5.67 -12.30
C VAL A 27 8.66 -6.57 -12.11
N PRO A 28 9.84 -6.28 -12.72
CA PRO A 28 11.06 -7.08 -12.48
C PRO A 28 11.67 -6.93 -11.08
N GLU A 29 11.33 -5.87 -10.35
CA GLU A 29 11.79 -5.67 -8.98
C GLU A 29 10.88 -6.44 -8.02
N ALA A 30 9.56 -6.35 -8.23
CA ALA A 30 8.59 -7.16 -7.48
C ALA A 30 8.81 -8.67 -7.68
N SER A 31 9.27 -9.12 -8.85
CA SER A 31 9.61 -10.53 -9.07
C SER A 31 10.79 -10.98 -8.23
N LYS A 32 11.79 -10.11 -8.04
CA LYS A 32 12.95 -10.40 -7.18
C LYS A 32 12.54 -10.41 -5.71
N GLU A 33 11.76 -9.41 -5.30
CA GLU A 33 11.26 -9.28 -3.93
C GLU A 33 10.42 -10.49 -3.49
N LEU A 34 9.55 -10.98 -4.38
CA LEU A 34 8.68 -12.11 -4.11
C LEU A 34 9.32 -13.47 -4.45
N ALA A 35 10.53 -13.49 -5.00
CA ALA A 35 11.20 -14.70 -5.50
C ALA A 35 10.33 -15.54 -6.48
N VAL A 36 9.54 -14.88 -7.34
CA VAL A 36 8.69 -15.53 -8.36
C VAL A 36 9.00 -15.03 -9.76
N SER A 37 8.50 -15.72 -10.78
CA SER A 37 8.66 -15.27 -12.17
C SER A 37 7.92 -13.94 -12.44
N VAL A 38 8.42 -13.13 -13.37
CA VAL A 38 7.72 -11.92 -13.88
C VAL A 38 6.31 -12.26 -14.38
N ARG A 39 6.13 -13.43 -15.01
CA ARG A 39 4.82 -13.92 -15.45
C ARG A 39 3.88 -14.15 -14.27
N SER A 40 4.39 -14.70 -13.16
CA SER A 40 3.62 -14.88 -11.93
C SER A 40 3.20 -13.52 -11.34
N VAL A 41 4.10 -12.54 -11.32
CA VAL A 41 3.76 -11.18 -10.88
C VAL A 41 2.63 -10.59 -11.73
N TRP A 42 2.70 -10.73 -13.06
CA TRP A 42 1.61 -10.29 -13.94
C TRP A 42 0.29 -11.01 -13.65
N ARG A 43 0.32 -12.31 -13.37
CA ARG A 43 -0.87 -13.07 -12.97
C ARG A 43 -1.47 -12.55 -11.66
N LEU A 44 -0.64 -12.28 -10.65
CA LEU A 44 -1.09 -11.71 -9.37
C LEU A 44 -1.75 -10.35 -9.60
N VAL A 45 -1.11 -9.48 -10.37
CA VAL A 45 -1.61 -8.14 -10.73
C VAL A 45 -2.89 -8.19 -11.58
N SER A 46 -2.99 -9.10 -12.55
CA SER A 46 -4.21 -9.24 -13.37
C SER A 46 -5.37 -9.81 -12.57
N SER A 47 -5.06 -10.58 -11.53
CA SER A 47 -6.05 -11.25 -10.69
C SER A 47 -6.47 -10.42 -9.46
N GLY A 48 -5.93 -9.21 -9.30
CA GLY A 48 -6.24 -8.27 -8.21
C GLY A 48 -5.51 -8.53 -6.90
N THR A 49 -4.62 -9.51 -6.83
CA THR A 49 -3.89 -9.86 -5.60
C THR A 49 -2.80 -8.84 -5.25
N LEU A 50 -2.15 -8.25 -6.27
CA LEU A 50 -1.19 -7.17 -6.08
C LEU A 50 -1.74 -5.86 -6.66
N ASP A 51 -1.72 -4.81 -5.84
CA ASP A 51 -2.19 -3.48 -6.21
C ASP A 51 -1.17 -2.80 -7.13
N LYS A 52 -1.66 -2.20 -8.22
CA LYS A 52 -0.83 -1.50 -9.21
C LYS A 52 -1.21 -0.04 -9.36
N VAL A 53 -0.20 0.78 -9.66
CA VAL A 53 -0.35 2.16 -10.14
C VAL A 53 0.15 2.22 -11.57
N ARG A 54 -0.59 2.90 -12.45
CA ARG A 54 -0.17 3.15 -13.83
C ARG A 54 0.38 4.56 -13.95
N ILE A 55 1.66 4.66 -14.30
CA ILE A 55 2.33 5.94 -14.58
C ILE A 55 2.59 5.99 -16.08
N GLY A 56 1.69 6.65 -16.82
CA GLY A 56 1.69 6.66 -18.29
C GLY A 56 1.56 5.25 -18.89
N ARG A 57 2.61 4.78 -19.59
CA ARG A 57 2.69 3.42 -20.16
C ARG A 57 3.31 2.40 -19.21
N SER A 58 3.85 2.85 -18.08
CA SER A 58 4.53 2.00 -17.11
C SER A 58 3.58 1.50 -16.01
N VAL A 59 3.68 0.23 -15.67
CA VAL A 59 3.03 -0.36 -14.49
C VAL A 59 4.00 -0.35 -13.31
N ARG A 60 3.49 -0.01 -12.14
CA ARG A 60 4.18 -0.07 -10.85
C ARG A 60 3.33 -0.84 -9.85
N ILE A 61 3.98 -1.55 -8.94
CA ILE A 61 3.35 -2.33 -7.88
C ILE A 61 3.64 -1.61 -6.56
N THR A 62 2.62 -1.48 -5.73
CA THR A 62 2.76 -0.78 -4.44
C THR A 62 3.50 -1.67 -3.44
N ARG A 63 4.44 -1.11 -2.68
CA ARG A 63 5.11 -1.83 -1.58
C ARG A 63 4.11 -2.39 -0.58
N GLU A 64 3.07 -1.62 -0.28
CA GLU A 64 2.02 -2.00 0.66
C GLU A 64 1.34 -3.30 0.24
N SER A 65 1.03 -3.46 -1.06
CA SER A 65 0.40 -4.69 -1.55
C SER A 65 1.34 -5.90 -1.52
N ILE A 66 2.63 -5.70 -1.83
CA ILE A 66 3.64 -6.77 -1.73
C ILE A 66 3.75 -7.24 -0.27
N ASN A 67 3.89 -6.29 0.66
CA ASN A 67 3.96 -6.60 2.08
C ASN A 67 2.70 -7.33 2.56
N ARG A 68 1.51 -6.89 2.14
CA ARG A 68 0.24 -7.55 2.45
C ARG A 68 0.22 -8.99 1.95
N PHE A 69 0.65 -9.22 0.71
CA PHE A 69 0.70 -10.54 0.11
C PHE A 69 1.68 -11.48 0.84
N ILE A 70 2.85 -10.99 1.22
CA ILE A 70 3.83 -11.74 2.01
C ILE A 70 3.24 -12.10 3.38
N GLN A 71 2.60 -11.15 4.05
CA GLN A 71 1.98 -11.37 5.38
C GLN A 71 0.84 -12.39 5.35
N GLN A 72 0.15 -12.51 4.22
CA GLN A 72 -0.92 -13.50 4.01
C GLN A 72 -0.40 -14.89 3.63
N GLY A 73 0.93 -15.10 3.55
CA GLY A 73 1.53 -16.39 3.21
C GLY A 73 1.54 -16.71 1.71
N GLY A 74 1.24 -15.75 0.85
CA GLY A 74 1.22 -15.94 -0.60
C GLY A 74 0.03 -16.75 -1.12
N GLU A 75 -0.95 -17.05 -0.26
CA GLU A 75 -2.18 -17.73 -0.63
C GLU A 75 -3.18 -16.75 -1.23
N LYS A 76 -4.02 -17.25 -2.16
CA LYS A 76 -5.10 -16.50 -2.79
C LYS A 76 -6.42 -17.18 -2.53
#